data_AF-A0A1H7WHD2-F1
#
_entry.id   AF-A0A1H7WHD2-F1
#
_cell.length_a   1.000
_cell.length_b   1.000
_cell.length_c   1.000
_cell.angle_alpha   90.00
_cell.angle_beta   90.00
_cell.angle_gamma   90.00
#
_symmetry.space_group_name_H-M   'P 1'
#
loop_
_entity.id
_entity.type
_entity.pdbx_description
1 polymer ?
#
loop_
_entity_poly.entity_id
_entity_poly.type
_entity_poly.pdbx_seq_one_letter_code
_entity_poly.pdbx_strand_id
1 'polypeptide(L)'
;MKVKLLLFICILSSLSHVYAQVKVGDNPNQIDASSILELESVDKAFVLTRINTTQMNALTPLNGALVYNTDDQCIFQFSNNSWTSLCNGNDNQVLSFDPITNVLTLENGGSVDLTSLINDQDSDPTNEIQILSQSGNTITLSNGGGSVTETISTLVDNGNGTFTYTAEDGTITNIGTIGVQGPTGPTGRTGFTGRTGFT
;
A
#
# COMPACT_ATOMS: atom_id res chain seq x y z
N MET A 1 -48.89 67.89 30.19
CA MET A 1 -47.45 67.88 29.89
C MET A 1 -46.62 66.99 30.82
N LYS A 2 -46.86 66.99 32.14
CA LYS A 2 -46.02 66.28 33.13
C LYS A 2 -45.91 64.75 32.92
N VAL A 3 -47.00 64.06 32.58
CA VAL A 3 -46.98 62.59 32.32
C VAL A 3 -46.23 62.24 31.03
N LYS A 4 -46.36 63.04 29.96
CA LYS A 4 -45.63 62.81 28.70
C LYS A 4 -44.12 63.03 28.86
N LEU A 5 -43.74 64.01 29.68
CA LEU A 5 -42.33 64.27 30.03
C LEU A 5 -41.74 63.13 30.89
N LEU A 6 -42.51 62.61 31.84
CA LEU A 6 -42.09 61.45 32.66
C LEU A 6 -41.93 60.18 31.82
N LEU A 7 -42.85 59.93 30.88
CA LEU A 7 -42.80 58.78 29.98
C LEU A 7 -41.59 58.85 29.03
N PHE A 8 -41.26 60.05 28.53
CA PHE A 8 -40.11 60.28 27.66
C PHE A 8 -38.78 60.04 28.38
N ILE A 9 -38.68 60.44 29.66
CA ILE A 9 -37.49 60.18 30.49
C ILE A 9 -37.33 58.69 30.80
N CYS A 10 -38.40 57.96 31.11
CA CYS A 10 -38.34 56.51 31.34
C CYS A 10 -37.94 55.70 30.10
N ILE A 11 -38.34 56.14 28.90
CA ILE A 11 -37.96 55.51 27.63
C ILE A 11 -36.50 55.83 27.26
N LEU A 12 -36.00 57.02 27.60
CA LEU A 12 -34.60 57.38 27.35
C LEU A 12 -33.61 56.66 28.29
N SER A 13 -34.05 56.33 29.51
CA SER A 13 -33.25 55.59 30.50
C SER A 13 -33.18 54.07 30.28
N SER A 14 -34.02 53.49 29.41
CA SER A 14 -34.03 52.04 29.13
C SER A 14 -33.16 51.64 27.93
N LEU A 15 -32.48 52.59 27.26
CA LEU A 15 -31.78 52.35 25.99
C LEU A 15 -30.24 52.35 26.04
N SER A 16 -29.58 52.40 27.20
CA SER A 16 -28.10 52.44 27.25
C SER A 16 -27.50 51.33 28.12
N HIS A 17 -27.18 50.20 27.49
CA HIS A 17 -26.18 49.26 28.01
C HIS A 17 -24.85 49.62 27.36
N VAL A 18 -24.01 50.41 28.04
CA VAL A 18 -22.64 50.68 27.58
C VAL A 18 -21.79 49.50 28.00
N TYR A 19 -21.54 48.55 27.09
CA TYR A 19 -20.50 47.55 27.28
C TYR A 19 -19.16 48.28 27.17
N ALA A 20 -18.38 48.30 28.27
CA ALA A 20 -17.02 48.80 28.22
C ALA A 20 -16.13 47.73 27.58
N GLN A 21 -15.84 47.89 26.29
CA GLN A 21 -14.82 47.12 25.58
C GLN A 21 -13.51 47.91 25.61
N VAL A 22 -12.37 47.22 25.72
CA VAL A 22 -11.06 47.86 25.81
C VAL A 22 -10.20 47.42 24.63
N LYS A 23 -9.80 48.37 23.79
CA LYS A 23 -8.72 48.17 22.82
C LYS A 23 -7.46 48.87 23.30
N VAL A 24 -6.32 48.19 23.25
CA VAL A 24 -5.02 48.76 23.60
C VAL A 24 -4.07 48.62 22.42
N GLY A 25 -3.54 49.76 21.97
CA GLY A 25 -2.56 49.84 20.88
C GLY A 25 -3.09 50.59 19.66
N ASP A 26 -2.76 50.11 18.47
CA ASP A 26 -3.11 50.74 17.21
C ASP A 26 -4.63 50.75 16.99
N ASN A 27 -5.15 51.76 16.27
CA ASN A 27 -6.57 51.92 15.95
C ASN A 27 -7.56 51.81 17.14
N PRO A 28 -7.36 52.50 18.28
CA PRO A 28 -8.14 52.28 19.51
C PRO A 28 -9.62 52.67 19.40
N ASN A 29 -10.03 53.40 18.36
CA ASN A 29 -11.42 53.77 18.09
C ASN A 29 -12.18 52.71 17.26
N GLN A 30 -11.52 51.65 16.81
CA GLN A 30 -12.10 50.56 16.04
C GLN A 30 -11.90 49.26 16.82
N ILE A 31 -12.89 48.87 17.62
CA ILE A 31 -12.90 47.61 18.35
C ILE A 31 -13.94 46.66 17.74
N ASP A 32 -13.61 45.39 17.62
CA ASP A 32 -14.58 44.38 17.18
C ASP A 32 -15.68 44.22 18.24
N ALA A 33 -16.95 44.21 17.82
CA ALA A 33 -18.09 44.11 18.74
C ALA A 33 -18.09 42.81 19.56
N SER A 34 -17.35 41.78 19.14
CA SER A 34 -17.18 40.48 19.82
C SER A 34 -16.07 40.50 20.86
N SER A 35 -15.24 41.55 20.92
CA SER A 35 -14.08 41.66 21.80
C SER A 35 -14.42 42.36 23.12
N ILE A 36 -14.00 41.77 24.24
CA ILE A 36 -13.94 42.47 25.54
C ILE A 36 -12.59 43.19 25.70
N LEU A 37 -11.51 42.55 25.23
CA LEU A 37 -10.15 43.08 25.18
C LEU A 37 -9.52 42.76 23.83
N GLU A 38 -9.00 43.78 23.14
CA GLU A 38 -8.26 43.64 21.89
C GLU A 38 -6.90 44.31 22.01
N LEU A 39 -5.85 43.64 21.57
CA LEU A 39 -4.48 44.14 21.57
C LEU A 39 -4.01 44.20 20.11
N GLU A 40 -3.73 45.40 19.60
CA GLU A 40 -3.24 45.59 18.24
C GLU A 40 -1.93 46.38 18.30
N SER A 41 -0.84 45.84 17.76
CA SER A 41 0.43 46.55 17.70
C SER A 41 1.33 45.95 16.63
N VAL A 42 2.06 46.80 15.91
CA VAL A 42 3.11 46.37 14.95
C VAL A 42 4.46 46.07 15.61
N ASP A 43 4.68 46.51 16.85
CA ASP A 43 6.00 46.49 17.51
C ASP A 43 5.99 46.01 18.98
N LYS A 44 4.82 45.73 19.56
CA LYS A 44 4.67 45.22 20.93
C LYS A 44 3.94 43.90 20.94
N ALA A 45 4.22 43.10 21.97
CA ALA A 45 3.59 41.82 22.20
C ALA A 45 2.86 41.79 23.54
N PHE A 46 1.83 40.95 23.65
CA PHE A 46 1.23 40.63 24.93
C PHE A 46 2.21 39.79 25.76
N VAL A 47 2.63 40.35 26.90
CA VAL A 47 3.47 39.63 27.86
C VAL A 47 2.56 39.05 28.94
N LEU A 48 2.50 37.73 29.03
CA LEU A 48 1.80 37.01 30.10
C LEU A 48 2.46 37.26 31.45
N THR A 49 1.73 36.98 32.53
CA THR A 49 2.30 36.93 33.88
C THR A 49 3.45 35.92 33.92
N ARG A 50 4.66 36.40 34.26
CA ARG A 50 5.89 35.59 34.31
C ARG A 50 6.19 35.19 35.75
N ILE A 51 6.15 33.90 36.03
CA ILE A 51 6.34 33.35 37.38
C ILE A 51 7.08 32.03 37.31
N ASN A 52 7.70 31.60 38.41
CA ASN A 52 8.32 30.28 38.51
C ASN A 52 7.28 29.19 38.87
N THR A 53 7.68 27.92 38.86
CA THR A 53 6.77 26.79 39.09
C THR A 53 6.13 26.83 40.47
N THR A 54 6.87 27.21 41.51
CA THR A 54 6.34 27.33 42.88
C THR A 54 5.26 28.41 42.98
N GLN A 55 5.50 29.57 42.38
CA GLN A 55 4.55 30.67 42.34
C GLN A 55 3.31 30.31 41.52
N MET A 56 3.48 29.67 40.37
CA MET A 56 2.38 29.21 39.51
C MET A 56 1.45 28.23 40.24
N ASN A 57 2.02 27.25 40.95
CA ASN A 57 1.26 26.26 41.72
C ASN A 57 0.60 26.83 42.99
N ALA A 58 1.03 28.01 43.46
CA ALA A 58 0.41 28.70 44.58
C ALA A 58 -0.80 29.56 44.17
N LEU A 59 -1.04 29.75 42.87
CA LEU A 59 -2.19 30.52 42.39
C LEU A 59 -3.50 29.74 42.51
N THR A 60 -4.61 30.47 42.68
CA THR A 60 -5.99 29.96 42.53
C THR A 60 -6.65 30.59 41.29
N PRO A 61 -6.19 30.28 40.06
CA PRO A 61 -6.71 30.89 38.85
C PRO A 61 -8.06 30.29 38.43
N LEU A 62 -8.75 30.96 37.51
CA LEU A 62 -9.92 30.41 36.80
C LEU A 62 -9.47 29.55 35.62
N ASN A 63 -10.30 28.59 35.20
CA ASN A 63 -10.06 27.85 33.96
C ASN A 63 -9.99 28.83 32.77
N GLY A 64 -8.98 28.65 31.91
CA GLY A 64 -8.64 29.57 30.82
C GLY A 64 -7.53 30.57 31.16
N ALA A 65 -7.02 30.61 32.40
CA ALA A 65 -5.88 31.46 32.74
C ALA A 65 -4.61 31.03 31.99
N LEU A 66 -3.80 32.00 31.60
CA LEU A 66 -2.53 31.82 30.90
C LEU A 66 -1.39 32.48 31.67
N VAL A 67 -0.27 31.79 31.81
CA VAL A 67 0.97 32.31 32.43
C VAL A 67 2.18 31.84 31.64
N TYR A 68 3.28 32.57 31.74
CA TYR A 68 4.59 32.11 31.27
C TYR A 68 5.39 31.60 32.47
N ASN A 69 5.62 30.29 32.52
CA ASN A 69 6.48 29.68 33.52
C ASN A 69 7.94 29.92 33.15
N THR A 70 8.68 30.59 34.04
CA THR A 70 10.09 30.95 33.83
C THR A 70 11.07 29.82 34.09
N ASP A 71 10.71 28.82 34.90
CA ASP A 71 11.57 27.63 35.12
C ASP A 71 11.53 26.72 33.88
N ASP A 72 10.31 26.47 33.38
CA ASP A 72 10.07 25.63 32.20
C ASP A 72 10.18 26.39 30.88
N GLN A 73 10.40 27.71 30.94
CA GLN A 73 10.49 28.62 29.79
C GLN A 73 9.32 28.51 28.81
N CYS A 74 8.11 28.25 29.33
CA CYS A 74 6.96 27.88 28.52
C CYS A 74 5.64 28.53 28.99
N ILE A 75 4.68 28.66 28.08
CA ILE A 75 3.30 29.06 28.37
C ILE A 75 2.51 27.89 28.96
N PHE A 76 1.81 28.14 30.06
CA PHE A 76 0.89 27.20 30.69
C PHE A 76 -0.54 27.74 30.69
N GLN A 77 -1.49 26.86 30.43
CA GLN A 77 -2.92 27.09 30.57
C GLN A 77 -3.45 26.39 31.82
N PHE A 78 -4.27 27.07 32.60
CA PHE A 78 -5.03 26.44 33.66
C PHE A 78 -6.34 25.90 33.11
N SER A 79 -6.57 24.59 33.21
CA SER A 79 -7.79 23.93 32.77
C SER A 79 -8.12 22.76 33.69
N ASN A 80 -9.40 22.55 33.98
CA ASN A 80 -9.87 21.46 34.84
C ASN A 80 -9.11 21.38 36.19
N ASN A 81 -8.87 22.53 36.81
CA ASN A 81 -8.14 22.64 38.07
C ASN A 81 -6.67 22.19 38.02
N SER A 82 -6.05 22.16 36.83
CA SER A 82 -4.65 21.77 36.65
C SER A 82 -3.94 22.68 35.64
N TRP A 83 -2.62 22.81 35.78
CA TRP A 83 -1.77 23.49 34.81
C TRP A 83 -1.36 22.52 33.69
N THR A 84 -1.54 22.92 32.43
CA THR A 84 -1.11 22.19 31.24
C THR A 84 -0.19 23.06 30.40
N SER A 85 0.98 22.53 30.04
CA SER A 85 1.94 23.20 29.16
C SER A 85 1.40 23.26 27.73
N LEU A 86 1.57 24.40 27.07
CA LEU A 86 1.18 24.61 25.67
C LEU A 86 2.36 24.51 24.68
N CYS A 87 3.61 24.41 25.15
CA CYS A 87 4.77 24.41 24.26
C CYS A 87 5.20 23.03 23.78
N ASN A 88 4.59 21.96 24.32
CA ASN A 88 4.89 20.59 23.93
C ASN A 88 3.87 20.04 22.93
N GLY A 89 3.23 20.93 22.17
CA GLY A 89 2.10 20.64 21.27
C GLY A 89 2.48 20.19 19.85
N ASN A 90 3.75 19.97 19.57
CA ASN A 90 4.18 19.24 18.39
C ASN A 90 4.41 17.79 18.80
N ASP A 91 3.39 16.95 18.60
CA ASP A 91 3.62 15.52 18.48
C ASP A 91 4.55 15.32 17.26
N ASN A 92 5.87 15.35 17.49
CA ASN A 92 6.86 14.94 16.51
C ASN A 92 6.88 13.41 16.53
N GLN A 93 5.74 12.83 16.21
CA GLN A 93 5.48 11.41 16.39
C GLN A 93 6.53 10.61 15.62
N VAL A 94 7.55 10.12 16.33
CA VAL A 94 8.55 9.27 15.72
C VAL A 94 7.91 7.91 15.45
N LEU A 95 8.01 7.46 14.20
CA LEU A 95 7.61 6.13 13.76
C LEU A 95 8.86 5.24 13.76
N SER A 96 8.80 4.11 14.46
CA SER A 96 9.89 3.12 14.46
C SER A 96 9.38 1.78 13.95
N PHE A 97 10.04 1.24 12.94
CA PHE A 97 9.74 -0.08 12.40
C PHE A 97 10.85 -1.06 12.80
N ASP A 98 10.48 -2.13 13.48
CA ASP A 98 11.38 -3.25 13.77
C ASP A 98 11.18 -4.33 12.70
N PRO A 99 12.16 -4.57 11.81
CA PRO A 99 12.05 -5.58 10.75
C PRO A 99 12.09 -7.03 11.28
N ILE A 100 12.53 -7.26 12.52
CA ILE A 100 12.56 -8.60 13.13
C ILE A 100 11.16 -8.99 13.60
N THR A 101 10.50 -8.09 14.33
CA THR A 101 9.15 -8.33 14.86
C THR A 101 8.05 -7.85 13.93
N ASN A 102 8.39 -7.06 12.90
CA ASN A 102 7.46 -6.42 11.95
C ASN A 102 6.37 -5.59 12.63
N VAL A 103 6.75 -4.97 13.74
CA VAL A 103 5.88 -4.07 14.48
C VAL A 103 6.28 -2.64 14.16
N LEU A 104 5.30 -1.84 13.72
CA LEU A 104 5.42 -0.40 13.66
C LEU A 104 4.98 0.17 15.01
N THR A 105 5.83 0.98 15.64
CA THR A 105 5.59 1.56 16.96
C THR A 105 5.59 3.08 16.93
N LEU A 106 4.75 3.67 17.79
CA LEU A 106 4.66 5.10 18.03
C LEU A 106 5.44 5.45 19.32
N GLU A 107 6.17 6.56 19.32
CA GLU A 107 6.93 7.08 20.47
C GLU A 107 6.09 7.24 21.77
N ASN A 108 4.82 7.64 21.64
CA ASN A 108 3.91 7.89 22.78
C ASN A 108 3.02 6.68 23.12
N GLY A 109 3.39 5.49 22.62
CA GLY A 109 2.66 4.26 22.82
C GLY A 109 1.61 4.00 21.73
N GLY A 110 1.35 2.71 21.50
CA GLY A 110 0.61 2.24 20.33
C GLY A 110 1.54 1.51 19.37
N SER A 111 1.08 0.35 18.91
CA SER A 111 1.83 -0.52 18.03
C SER A 111 0.89 -1.17 17.04
N VAL A 112 1.31 -1.24 15.78
CA VAL A 112 0.61 -1.97 14.73
C VAL A 112 1.47 -3.17 14.38
N ASP A 113 0.94 -4.36 14.63
CA ASP A 113 1.56 -5.61 14.24
C ASP A 113 1.27 -5.88 12.76
N LEU A 114 2.31 -5.84 11.92
CA LEU A 114 2.24 -6.08 10.49
C LEU A 114 2.64 -7.52 10.12
N THR A 115 2.82 -8.41 11.09
CA THR A 115 3.16 -9.83 10.84
C THR A 115 2.15 -10.52 9.92
N SER A 116 0.88 -10.11 9.98
CA SER A 116 -0.17 -10.63 9.10
C SER A 116 0.02 -10.26 7.62
N LEU A 117 0.80 -9.22 7.30
CA LEU A 117 1.10 -8.79 5.93
C LEU A 117 2.35 -9.48 5.34
N ILE A 118 3.08 -10.26 6.14
CA ILE A 118 4.28 -11.00 5.72
C ILE A 118 3.93 -12.36 5.16
N ASN A 119 2.74 -12.85 5.47
CA ASN A 119 2.31 -14.17 5.02
C ASN A 119 1.03 -14.02 4.22
N ASP A 120 1.19 -13.72 2.94
CA ASP A 120 0.21 -14.07 1.90
C ASP A 120 0.16 -15.59 1.67
N GLN A 121 0.23 -16.38 2.75
CA GLN A 121 0.34 -17.85 2.76
C GLN A 121 1.47 -18.46 1.90
N ASP A 122 2.28 -17.68 1.20
CA ASP A 122 3.37 -18.18 0.36
C ASP A 122 4.62 -17.29 0.51
N SER A 123 5.34 -17.50 1.60
CA SER A 123 6.53 -16.74 2.01
C SER A 123 7.86 -17.45 1.68
N ASP A 124 7.89 -18.29 0.64
CA ASP A 124 8.94 -19.30 0.44
C ASP A 124 10.24 -18.89 -0.27
N PRO A 125 10.58 -17.66 -0.67
CA PRO A 125 11.44 -17.32 -1.85
C PRO A 125 12.07 -18.42 -2.79
N THR A 126 11.75 -19.71 -2.70
CA THR A 126 12.36 -20.79 -3.48
C THR A 126 11.36 -21.57 -4.33
N ASN A 127 10.05 -21.41 -4.11
CA ASN A 127 8.99 -22.14 -4.80
C ASN A 127 8.30 -21.34 -5.91
N GLU A 128 8.64 -20.06 -6.09
CA GLU A 128 7.80 -19.11 -6.83
C GLU A 128 7.94 -19.28 -8.35
N ILE A 129 8.98 -19.98 -8.81
CA ILE A 129 9.17 -20.35 -10.23
C ILE A 129 9.68 -21.79 -10.31
N GLN A 130 8.86 -22.67 -10.87
CA GLN A 130 9.27 -24.04 -11.18
C GLN A 130 10.07 -24.06 -12.49
N ILE A 131 11.24 -24.70 -12.46
CA ILE A 131 12.05 -24.95 -13.65
C ILE A 131 11.67 -26.33 -14.20
N LEU A 132 11.29 -26.37 -15.47
CA LEU A 132 11.11 -27.63 -16.21
C LEU A 132 12.47 -28.09 -16.73
N SER A 133 12.82 -29.35 -16.47
CA SER A 133 13.99 -30.01 -17.05
C SER A 133 13.56 -31.27 -17.80
N GLN A 134 14.19 -31.56 -18.93
CA GLN A 134 13.94 -32.77 -19.72
C GLN A 134 15.21 -33.61 -19.80
N SER A 135 15.09 -34.90 -19.49
CA SER A 135 16.15 -35.89 -19.69
C SER A 135 15.55 -37.14 -20.32
N GLY A 136 15.96 -37.45 -21.56
CA GLY A 136 15.31 -38.46 -22.37
C GLY A 136 13.83 -38.13 -22.56
N ASN A 137 12.95 -38.98 -22.04
CA ASN A 137 11.50 -38.87 -22.18
C ASN A 137 10.81 -38.42 -20.90
N THR A 138 11.56 -38.06 -19.87
CA THR A 138 10.98 -37.63 -18.61
C THR A 138 11.16 -36.11 -18.48
N ILE A 139 10.04 -35.42 -18.27
CA ILE A 139 9.99 -34.01 -17.91
C ILE A 139 9.81 -33.94 -16.39
N THR A 140 10.71 -33.22 -15.71
CA THR A 140 10.74 -33.12 -14.25
C THR A 140 10.63 -31.66 -13.83
N LEU A 141 9.80 -31.40 -12.82
CA LEU A 141 9.72 -30.11 -12.14
C LEU A 141 10.79 -30.03 -11.04
N SER A 142 11.39 -28.85 -10.87
CA SER A 142 12.28 -28.57 -9.74
C SER A 142 11.61 -28.81 -8.37
N ASN A 143 12.43 -28.83 -7.31
CA ASN A 143 11.97 -28.81 -5.91
C ASN A 143 10.98 -29.92 -5.52
N GLY A 144 11.08 -31.10 -6.15
CA GLY A 144 10.22 -32.23 -5.84
C GLY A 144 8.80 -32.12 -6.41
N GLY A 145 8.56 -31.22 -7.37
CA GLY A 145 7.27 -31.08 -8.06
C GLY A 145 6.85 -32.30 -8.90
N GLY A 146 7.67 -33.34 -8.94
CA GLY A 146 7.39 -34.61 -9.62
C GLY A 146 7.85 -34.62 -11.07
N SER A 147 7.50 -35.70 -11.77
CA SER A 147 7.90 -35.92 -13.16
C SER A 147 6.81 -36.65 -13.94
N VAL A 148 6.72 -36.35 -15.22
CA VAL A 148 5.90 -37.10 -16.19
C VAL A 148 6.83 -37.73 -17.23
N THR A 149 6.60 -39.00 -17.56
CA THR A 149 7.31 -39.70 -18.63
C THR A 149 6.44 -39.72 -19.87
N GLU A 150 6.95 -39.14 -20.95
CA GLU A 150 6.34 -39.16 -22.27
C GLU A 150 6.49 -40.53 -22.95
N THR A 151 5.54 -40.86 -23.81
CA THR A 151 5.58 -42.01 -24.70
C THR A 151 6.28 -41.65 -26.02
N ILE A 152 6.92 -42.63 -26.67
CA ILE A 152 7.68 -42.43 -27.92
C ILE A 152 7.06 -43.28 -29.03
N SER A 153 6.93 -42.71 -30.23
CA SER A 153 6.66 -43.46 -31.45
C SER A 153 7.96 -43.81 -32.19
N THR A 154 7.99 -44.94 -32.89
CA THR A 154 9.17 -45.39 -33.63
C THR A 154 8.90 -45.50 -35.12
N LEU A 155 9.91 -45.21 -35.94
CA LEU A 155 9.91 -45.46 -37.38
C LEU A 155 11.13 -46.31 -37.72
N VAL A 156 10.90 -47.53 -38.23
CA VAL A 156 11.96 -48.50 -38.56
C VAL A 156 11.90 -48.81 -40.05
N ASP A 157 13.05 -48.75 -40.74
CA ASP A 157 13.19 -49.26 -42.11
C ASP A 157 13.34 -50.79 -42.07
N ASN A 158 12.48 -51.51 -42.80
CA ASN A 158 12.49 -52.97 -42.85
C ASN A 158 13.49 -53.53 -43.87
N GLY A 159 14.20 -52.69 -44.63
CA GLY A 159 15.20 -53.11 -45.62
C GLY A 159 14.61 -53.82 -46.85
N ASN A 160 13.29 -53.85 -46.98
CA ASN A 160 12.54 -54.51 -48.06
C ASN A 160 11.63 -53.54 -48.85
N GLY A 161 11.87 -52.24 -48.73
CA GLY A 161 11.02 -51.20 -49.36
C GLY A 161 9.75 -50.87 -48.57
N THR A 162 9.73 -51.17 -47.27
CA THR A 162 8.65 -50.78 -46.36
C THR A 162 9.22 -50.21 -45.07
N PHE A 163 8.46 -49.29 -44.44
CA PHE A 163 8.72 -48.76 -43.11
C PHE A 163 7.67 -49.25 -42.12
N THR A 164 8.08 -49.52 -40.89
CA THR A 164 7.20 -49.84 -39.76
C THR A 164 7.10 -48.63 -38.86
N TYR A 165 5.92 -48.01 -38.78
CA TYR A 165 5.58 -47.01 -37.77
C TYR A 165 4.91 -47.71 -36.58
N THR A 166 5.41 -47.47 -35.36
CA THR A 166 4.78 -47.90 -34.12
C THR A 166 4.32 -46.65 -33.38
N ALA A 167 3.01 -46.48 -33.23
CA ALA A 167 2.43 -45.40 -32.45
C ALA A 167 2.69 -45.59 -30.95
N GLU A 168 2.47 -44.52 -30.19
CA GLU A 168 2.61 -44.54 -28.73
C GLU A 168 1.63 -45.49 -28.00
N ASP A 169 0.50 -45.79 -28.61
CA ASP A 169 -0.48 -46.78 -28.11
C ASP A 169 -0.12 -48.24 -28.51
N GLY A 170 1.02 -48.44 -29.18
CA GLY A 170 1.49 -49.72 -29.67
C GLY A 170 0.90 -50.13 -31.03
N THR A 171 0.03 -49.32 -31.64
CA THR A 171 -0.52 -49.60 -32.97
C THR A 171 0.58 -49.57 -34.03
N ILE A 172 0.68 -50.65 -34.81
CA ILE A 172 1.68 -50.79 -35.87
C ILE A 172 1.04 -50.49 -37.23
N THR A 173 1.68 -49.60 -37.99
CA THR A 173 1.32 -49.29 -39.38
C THR A 173 2.50 -49.56 -40.30
N ASN A 174 2.31 -50.45 -41.28
CA ASN A 174 3.30 -50.72 -42.32
C ASN A 174 3.06 -49.82 -43.53
N ILE A 175 4.07 -49.03 -43.89
CA ILE A 175 4.03 -48.06 -44.98
C ILE A 175 4.95 -48.57 -46.09
N GLY A 176 4.39 -49.00 -47.21
CA GLY A 176 5.18 -49.40 -48.38
C GLY A 176 5.61 -48.20 -49.23
N THR A 177 6.88 -48.16 -49.66
CA THR A 177 7.39 -47.11 -50.58
C THR A 177 7.20 -47.45 -52.05
N ILE A 178 6.76 -48.66 -52.35
CA ILE A 178 6.41 -49.13 -53.68
C ILE A 178 4.89 -49.16 -53.77
N GLY A 179 4.31 -48.18 -54.47
CA GLY A 179 2.94 -48.33 -54.97
C GLY A 179 2.83 -49.61 -55.78
N VAL A 180 1.64 -50.22 -55.84
CA VAL A 180 1.41 -51.45 -56.62
C VAL A 180 2.05 -51.33 -58.00
N GLN A 181 3.01 -52.21 -58.31
CA GLN A 181 3.57 -52.25 -59.66
C GLN A 181 2.39 -52.46 -60.61
N GLY A 182 2.19 -51.51 -61.53
CA GLY A 182 1.14 -51.63 -62.55
C GLY A 182 1.28 -52.98 -63.29
N PRO A 183 0.20 -53.54 -63.84
CA PRO A 183 0.23 -54.85 -64.46
C PRO A 183 1.37 -54.94 -65.48
N THR A 184 2.12 -56.05 -65.45
CA THR A 184 3.19 -56.33 -66.41
C THR A 184 2.67 -56.14 -67.82
N GLY A 185 3.36 -55.32 -68.63
CA GLY A 185 3.02 -55.14 -70.03
C GLY A 185 3.01 -56.49 -70.76
N PRO A 186 2.22 -56.63 -71.85
CA PRO A 186 2.14 -57.90 -72.58
C PRO A 186 3.54 -58.38 -73.01
N THR A 187 3.82 -59.68 -72.80
CA THR A 187 5.09 -60.32 -73.16
C THR A 187 5.42 -60.06 -74.63
N GLY A 188 6.64 -59.62 -74.92
CA GLY A 188 7.11 -59.42 -76.31
C GLY A 188 7.05 -60.72 -77.12
N ARG A 189 6.90 -60.61 -78.45
CA ARG A 189 6.94 -61.78 -79.36
C ARG A 189 8.19 -62.62 -79.09
N THR A 190 8.03 -63.94 -78.92
CA THR A 190 9.15 -64.87 -78.78
C THR A 190 10.07 -64.78 -80.01
N GLY A 191 11.39 -64.75 -79.78
CA GLY A 191 12.39 -64.67 -80.85
C GLY A 191 12.45 -65.94 -81.71
N PHE A 192 12.97 -65.81 -82.93
CA PHE A 192 13.13 -66.94 -83.85
C PHE A 192 14.10 -67.99 -83.26
N THR A 193 13.71 -69.27 -83.30
CA THR A 193 14.54 -70.39 -82.84
C THR A 193 15.83 -70.49 -83.67
N GLY A 194 17.00 -70.58 -83.02
CA GLY A 194 18.30 -70.64 -83.69
C GLY A 194 18.51 -71.92 -84.51
N ARG A 195 19.24 -71.80 -85.62
CA ARG A 195 19.56 -72.89 -86.55
C ARG A 195 20.46 -73.94 -85.90
N THR A 196 20.07 -75.21 -85.98
CA THR A 196 20.87 -76.35 -85.50
C THR A 196 22.21 -76.43 -86.25
N GLY A 197 23.31 -76.62 -85.51
CA GLY A 197 24.65 -76.76 -86.06
C GLY A 197 24.83 -78.09 -86.82
N PHE A 198 25.53 -78.02 -87.94
CA PHE A 198 25.83 -79.13 -88.85
C PHE A 198 26.96 -80.01 -88.28
N THR A 199 26.90 -81.30 -88.59
CA THR A 199 27.75 -82.42 -88.11
C THR A 199 29.25 -82.21 -88.29
#